data_AF-A0A959C937-F1
#
_entry.id   AF-A0A959C937-F1
#
_cell.length_a   1.000
_cell.length_b   1.000
_cell.length_c   1.000
_cell.angle_alpha   90.00
_cell.angle_beta   90.00
_cell.angle_gamma   90.00
#
_symmetry.space_group_name_H-M   'P 1'
#
loop_
_entity.id
_entity.type
_entity.pdbx_description
1 polymer ?
#
loop_
_entity_poly.entity_id
_entity_poly.type
_entity_poly.pdbx_seq_one_letter_code
_entity_poly.pdbx_strand_id
1 'polypeptide(L)'
;MTNSLLLRTVSQLQSKDLRHLHDFVRCGSFNRREEVARLFDHLASRIDRPDRGALGAEQLFAAAFPGQPYDNTLLRHTMSYLLDVIRQYLAWEEWRTEPAEQQRCLLRALRSRGMDTLAEKEWQRASNAEDRETIRDAQYHFRRYQLHQEKLERDARRERSARINLQPLPDELTAFYVSEMLRHACSAIMHQAVAGQAYRIDLLNAILETAGQETMLQVPAIAVYYYAYQMLQSPEATQPFERLKTLLVEYEQNFKPDEMRGLYLIAINGCIRRMNAG
;
A
#
# COMPACT_ATOMS: atom_id res chain seq x y z
N MET A 1 24.37 -19.22 -16.13
CA MET A 1 22.97 -19.19 -15.64
C MET A 1 22.82 -18.51 -14.27
N THR A 2 23.87 -17.86 -13.77
CA THR A 2 23.95 -17.17 -12.47
C THR A 2 23.11 -15.88 -12.37
N ASN A 3 22.49 -15.44 -13.47
CA ASN A 3 21.64 -14.25 -13.57
C ASN A 3 20.17 -14.58 -13.91
N SER A 4 19.68 -15.76 -13.53
CA SER A 4 18.25 -16.02 -13.66
C SER A 4 17.47 -15.21 -12.62
N LEU A 5 16.48 -14.43 -13.08
CA LEU A 5 15.59 -13.64 -12.23
C LEU A 5 14.92 -14.52 -11.15
N LEU A 6 14.52 -15.74 -11.51
CA LEU A 6 13.94 -16.71 -10.57
C LEU A 6 14.88 -16.98 -9.38
N LEU A 7 16.15 -17.28 -9.67
CA LEU A 7 17.13 -17.61 -8.62
C LEU A 7 17.36 -16.42 -7.69
N ARG A 8 17.45 -15.21 -8.25
CA ARG A 8 17.57 -13.98 -7.46
C ARG A 8 16.34 -13.78 -6.57
N THR A 9 15.14 -13.89 -7.14
CA THR A 9 13.87 -13.75 -6.40
C THR A 9 13.80 -14.74 -5.24
N VAL A 10 14.05 -16.02 -5.52
CA VAL A 10 13.98 -17.08 -4.49
C VAL A 10 15.00 -16.84 -3.37
N SER A 11 16.21 -16.35 -3.70
CA SER A 11 17.25 -16.04 -2.69
C SER A 11 16.92 -14.83 -1.78
N GLN A 12 15.93 -14.01 -2.14
CA GLN A 12 15.50 -12.84 -1.37
C GLN A 12 14.27 -13.14 -0.48
N LEU A 13 13.65 -14.31 -0.63
CA LEU A 13 12.52 -14.72 0.18
C LEU A 13 12.95 -15.04 1.61
N GLN A 14 12.14 -14.64 2.59
CA GLN A 14 12.39 -14.97 3.98
C GLN A 14 12.01 -16.44 4.26
N SER A 15 12.55 -17.02 5.33
CA SER A 15 12.23 -18.42 5.71
C SER A 15 10.73 -18.64 5.96
N LYS A 16 9.99 -17.61 6.40
CA LYS A 16 8.53 -17.68 6.52
C LYS A 16 7.85 -17.87 5.15
N ASP A 17 8.34 -17.14 4.14
CA ASP A 17 7.77 -17.14 2.79
C ASP A 17 8.02 -18.47 2.10
N LEU A 18 9.23 -19.02 2.25
CA LEU A 18 9.57 -20.33 1.68
C LEU A 18 8.64 -21.44 2.19
N ARG A 19 8.24 -21.39 3.46
CA ARG A 19 7.30 -22.36 4.04
C ARG A 19 5.89 -22.23 3.47
N HIS A 20 5.32 -21.04 3.43
CA HIS A 20 3.96 -20.87 2.88
C HIS A 20 3.93 -21.08 1.36
N LEU A 21 5.00 -20.67 0.66
CA LEU A 21 5.13 -20.84 -0.78
C LEU A 21 5.25 -22.32 -1.17
N HIS A 22 5.83 -23.17 -0.33
CA HIS A 22 5.83 -24.63 -0.54
C HIS A 22 4.41 -25.17 -0.72
N ASP A 23 3.50 -24.80 0.17
CA ASP A 23 2.11 -25.25 0.11
C ASP A 23 1.36 -24.58 -1.05
N PHE A 24 1.66 -23.29 -1.31
CA PHE A 24 1.06 -22.52 -2.39
C PHE A 24 1.41 -23.09 -3.77
N VAL A 25 2.68 -23.45 -4.01
CA VAL A 25 3.14 -24.03 -5.28
C VAL A 25 2.54 -25.41 -5.52
N ARG A 26 2.07 -26.10 -4.47
CA ARG A 26 1.41 -27.41 -4.56
C ARG A 26 -0.12 -27.30 -4.60
N CYS A 27 -0.67 -26.10 -4.48
CA CYS A 27 -2.10 -25.88 -4.52
C CYS A 27 -2.62 -25.96 -5.97
N GLY A 28 -3.53 -26.90 -6.24
CA GLY A 28 -4.11 -27.16 -7.57
C GLY A 28 -4.87 -26.00 -8.22
N SER A 29 -5.23 -24.98 -7.43
CA SER A 29 -5.82 -23.73 -7.92
C SER A 29 -4.80 -22.79 -8.55
N PHE A 30 -3.53 -22.87 -8.14
CA PHE A 30 -2.45 -21.99 -8.60
C PHE A 30 -1.43 -22.71 -9.48
N ASN A 31 -1.21 -24.00 -9.23
CA ASN A 31 -0.28 -24.82 -10.01
C ASN A 31 -0.77 -26.28 -10.09
N ARG A 32 -0.79 -26.82 -11.31
CA ARG A 32 -1.10 -28.25 -11.58
C ARG A 32 0.10 -29.03 -12.12
N ARG A 33 1.26 -28.38 -12.22
CA ARG A 33 2.49 -28.93 -12.81
C ARG A 33 3.42 -29.40 -11.72
N GLU A 34 3.58 -30.71 -11.59
CA GLU A 34 4.45 -31.30 -10.57
C GLU A 34 5.93 -30.92 -10.77
N GLU A 35 6.36 -30.72 -12.02
CA GLU A 35 7.72 -30.26 -12.34
C GLU A 35 8.04 -28.88 -11.76
N VAL A 36 7.04 -27.99 -11.69
CA VAL A 36 7.18 -26.65 -11.11
C VAL A 36 7.36 -26.76 -9.59
N ALA A 37 6.60 -27.65 -8.95
CA ALA A 37 6.71 -27.89 -7.52
C ALA A 37 8.04 -28.56 -7.14
N ARG A 38 8.47 -29.58 -7.89
CA ARG A 38 9.79 -30.21 -7.68
C ARG A 38 10.94 -29.22 -7.85
N LEU A 39 10.85 -28.34 -8.85
CA LEU A 39 11.86 -27.29 -9.05
C LEU A 39 11.91 -26.36 -7.83
N PHE A 40 10.76 -25.95 -7.30
CA PHE A 40 10.69 -25.11 -6.10
C PHE A 40 11.32 -25.80 -4.89
N ASP A 41 10.95 -27.04 -4.60
CA ASP A 41 11.48 -27.79 -3.45
C ASP A 41 13.00 -27.92 -3.51
N HIS A 42 13.52 -28.20 -4.71
CA HIS A 42 14.95 -28.25 -4.93
C HIS A 42 15.63 -26.91 -4.63
N LEU A 43 15.09 -25.79 -5.14
CA LEU A 43 15.63 -24.46 -4.87
C LEU A 43 15.56 -24.11 -3.39
N ALA A 44 14.40 -24.32 -2.74
CA ALA A 44 14.17 -24.03 -1.34
C ALA A 44 15.15 -24.79 -0.42
N SER A 45 15.45 -26.05 -0.74
CA SER A 45 16.40 -26.87 0.04
C SER A 45 17.86 -26.39 0.03
N ARG A 46 18.21 -25.45 -0.87
CA ARG A 46 19.58 -24.99 -1.11
C ARG A 46 19.84 -23.53 -0.70
N ILE A 47 18.82 -22.73 -0.42
CA ILE A 47 18.95 -21.30 -0.13
C ILE A 47 19.80 -21.03 1.12
N ASP A 48 19.62 -21.85 2.16
CA ASP A 48 20.31 -21.71 3.45
C ASP A 48 21.69 -22.41 3.49
N ARG A 49 22.13 -23.03 2.38
CA ARG A 49 23.41 -23.74 2.35
C ARG A 49 24.54 -22.78 1.94
N PRO A 50 25.64 -22.69 2.73
CA PRO A 50 26.77 -21.80 2.44
C PRO A 50 27.51 -22.21 1.16
N ASP A 51 27.57 -23.52 0.89
CA ASP A 51 27.94 -24.05 -0.41
C ASP A 51 26.70 -24.05 -1.31
N ARG A 52 26.46 -22.91 -1.97
CA ARG A 52 25.51 -22.79 -3.09
C ARG A 52 26.07 -23.53 -4.31
N GLY A 53 26.43 -24.79 -4.12
CA GLY A 53 26.93 -25.69 -5.17
C GLY A 53 26.09 -25.49 -6.41
N ALA A 54 26.78 -25.37 -7.55
CA ALA A 54 26.26 -24.71 -8.75
C ALA A 54 24.81 -25.11 -9.03
N LEU A 55 23.87 -24.16 -8.90
CA LEU A 55 22.51 -24.22 -9.45
C LEU A 55 22.59 -24.20 -10.99
N GLY A 56 23.29 -25.20 -11.51
CA GLY A 56 23.52 -25.41 -12.93
C GLY A 56 22.24 -25.89 -13.58
N ALA A 57 22.10 -25.55 -14.85
CA ALA A 57 20.91 -25.88 -15.63
C ALA A 57 20.52 -27.35 -15.55
N GLU A 58 21.51 -28.23 -15.68
CA GLU A 58 21.29 -29.68 -15.69
C GLU A 58 20.78 -30.18 -14.34
N GLN A 59 21.27 -29.63 -13.22
CA GLN A 59 20.80 -29.99 -11.89
C GLN A 59 19.37 -29.50 -11.65
N LEU A 60 19.06 -28.26 -12.05
CA LEU A 60 17.71 -27.71 -11.98
C LEU A 60 16.74 -28.52 -12.84
N PHE A 61 17.17 -28.92 -14.04
CA PHE A 61 16.37 -29.73 -14.95
C PHE A 61 16.15 -31.13 -14.38
N ALA A 62 17.20 -31.80 -13.89
CA ALA A 62 17.08 -33.13 -13.30
C ALA A 62 16.16 -33.14 -12.06
N ALA A 63 16.15 -32.06 -11.28
CA ALA A 63 15.21 -31.89 -10.18
C ALA A 63 13.77 -31.73 -10.67
N ALA A 64 13.54 -30.89 -11.68
CA ALA A 64 12.21 -30.65 -12.24
C ALA A 64 11.67 -31.88 -13.01
N PHE A 65 12.53 -32.59 -13.75
CA PHE A 65 12.21 -33.69 -14.66
C PHE A 65 13.09 -34.92 -14.40
N PRO A 66 12.86 -35.66 -13.29
CA PRO A 66 13.66 -36.83 -12.96
C PRO A 66 13.66 -37.86 -14.09
N GLY A 67 14.85 -38.33 -14.48
CA GLY A 67 15.03 -39.38 -15.50
C GLY A 67 14.90 -38.91 -16.96
N GLN A 68 14.69 -37.62 -17.22
CA GLN A 68 14.63 -37.08 -18.58
C GLN A 68 16.00 -36.54 -19.05
N PRO A 69 16.32 -36.63 -20.36
CA PRO A 69 17.51 -35.98 -20.91
C PRO A 69 17.36 -34.46 -20.82
N TYR A 70 18.48 -33.76 -20.58
CA TYR A 70 18.48 -32.32 -20.41
C TYR A 70 17.85 -31.58 -21.59
N ASP A 71 16.82 -30.77 -21.30
CA ASP A 71 16.19 -29.85 -22.25
C ASP A 71 16.14 -28.43 -21.64
N ASN A 72 16.94 -27.54 -22.22
CA ASN A 72 17.03 -26.15 -21.78
C ASN A 72 15.75 -25.35 -22.06
N THR A 73 15.01 -25.66 -23.12
CA THR A 73 13.75 -24.98 -23.46
C THR A 73 12.70 -25.32 -22.42
N LEU A 74 12.55 -26.61 -22.13
CA LEU A 74 11.64 -27.10 -21.11
C LEU A 74 12.01 -26.58 -19.70
N LEU A 75 13.30 -26.53 -19.35
CA LEU A 75 13.77 -25.88 -18.12
C LEU A 75 13.32 -24.42 -18.05
N ARG A 76 13.57 -23.64 -19.09
CA ARG A 76 13.23 -22.20 -19.12
C ARG A 76 11.73 -22.00 -18.94
N HIS A 77 10.90 -22.80 -19.60
CA HIS A 77 9.46 -22.75 -19.41
C HIS A 77 9.06 -23.04 -17.95
N THR A 78 9.58 -24.12 -17.35
CA THR A 78 9.30 -24.45 -15.94
C THR A 78 9.75 -23.35 -14.98
N MET A 79 10.92 -22.74 -15.22
CA MET A 79 11.40 -21.62 -14.43
C MET A 79 10.50 -20.39 -14.56
N SER A 80 10.00 -20.09 -15.77
CA SER A 80 9.03 -19.01 -15.97
C SER A 80 7.72 -19.28 -15.25
N TYR A 81 7.18 -20.51 -15.34
CA TYR A 81 5.97 -20.89 -14.60
C TYR A 81 6.16 -20.79 -13.10
N LEU A 82 7.29 -21.24 -12.57
CA LEU A 82 7.58 -21.10 -11.14
C LEU A 82 7.62 -19.63 -10.73
N LEU A 83 8.28 -18.77 -11.51
CA LEU A 83 8.31 -17.34 -11.21
C LEU A 83 6.90 -16.71 -11.21
N ASP A 84 6.00 -17.14 -12.09
CA ASP A 84 4.62 -16.68 -12.11
C ASP A 84 3.81 -17.15 -10.89
N VAL A 85 4.05 -18.37 -10.40
CA VAL A 85 3.45 -18.85 -9.15
C VAL A 85 3.97 -18.05 -7.95
N ILE A 86 5.26 -17.74 -7.91
CA ILE A 86 5.85 -16.90 -6.85
C ILE A 86 5.24 -15.50 -6.85
N ARG A 87 5.05 -14.89 -8.03
CA ARG A 87 4.38 -13.58 -8.14
C ARG A 87 2.96 -13.61 -7.60
N GLN A 88 2.20 -14.66 -7.91
CA GLN A 88 0.84 -14.84 -7.38
C GLN A 88 0.85 -15.02 -5.86
N TYR A 89 1.78 -15.81 -5.32
CA TYR A 89 1.96 -15.95 -3.87
C TYR A 89 2.24 -14.61 -3.21
N LEU A 90 3.21 -13.83 -3.72
CA LEU A 90 3.59 -12.55 -3.13
C LEU A 90 2.42 -11.56 -3.13
N ALA A 91 1.68 -11.49 -4.23
CA ALA A 91 0.48 -10.65 -4.31
C ALA A 91 -0.63 -11.13 -3.34
N TRP A 92 -0.82 -12.45 -3.22
CA TRP A 92 -1.81 -13.03 -2.32
C TRP A 92 -1.45 -12.83 -0.85
N GLU A 93 -0.17 -13.00 -0.48
CA GLU A 93 0.31 -12.83 0.89
C GLU A 93 0.20 -11.37 1.35
N GLU A 94 0.54 -10.41 0.48
CA GLU A 94 0.35 -8.98 0.74
C GLU A 94 -1.14 -8.62 0.91
N TRP A 95 -2.00 -9.12 0.02
CA TRP A 95 -3.44 -8.93 0.13
C TRP A 95 -4.00 -9.53 1.43
N ARG A 96 -3.46 -10.68 1.86
CA ARG A 96 -3.86 -11.37 3.10
C ARG A 96 -3.51 -10.57 4.36
N THR A 97 -2.54 -9.67 4.31
CA THR A 97 -2.17 -8.79 5.43
C THR A 97 -2.93 -7.47 5.46
N GLU A 98 -3.79 -7.20 4.47
CA GLU A 98 -4.55 -5.95 4.33
C GLU A 98 -6.07 -6.19 4.46
N PRO A 99 -6.65 -6.22 5.68
CA PRO A 99 -8.07 -6.50 5.91
C PRO A 99 -9.02 -5.55 5.17
N ALA A 100 -8.66 -4.28 5.03
CA ALA A 100 -9.47 -3.30 4.31
C ALA A 100 -9.57 -3.63 2.81
N GLU A 101 -8.46 -4.02 2.18
CA GLU A 101 -8.45 -4.43 0.77
C GLU A 101 -9.19 -5.75 0.56
N GLN A 102 -9.10 -6.69 1.50
CA GLN A 102 -9.91 -7.91 1.50
C GLN A 102 -11.41 -7.58 1.51
N GLN A 103 -11.83 -6.69 2.41
CA GLN A 103 -13.22 -6.27 2.52
C GLN A 103 -13.71 -5.58 1.25
N ARG A 104 -12.91 -4.69 0.67
CA ARG A 104 -13.24 -4.01 -0.59
C ARG A 104 -13.38 -5.00 -1.76
N CYS A 105 -12.44 -5.94 -1.89
CA CYS A 105 -12.51 -7.00 -2.90
C CYS A 105 -13.75 -7.87 -2.72
N LEU A 106 -14.10 -8.23 -1.47
CA LEU A 106 -15.30 -8.99 -1.15
C LEU A 106 -16.56 -8.21 -1.56
N LEU A 107 -16.69 -6.94 -1.17
CA LEU A 107 -17.83 -6.10 -1.53
C LEU A 107 -18.03 -6.02 -3.03
N ARG A 108 -16.96 -5.76 -3.79
CA ARG A 108 -16.98 -5.74 -5.25
C ARG A 108 -17.38 -7.09 -5.84
N ALA A 109 -16.88 -8.20 -5.28
CA ALA A 109 -17.19 -9.55 -5.73
C ALA A 109 -18.68 -9.91 -5.48
N LEU A 110 -19.23 -9.51 -4.34
CA LEU A 110 -20.64 -9.70 -3.98
C LEU A 110 -21.53 -8.84 -4.87
N ARG A 111 -21.18 -7.56 -5.05
CA ARG A 111 -21.86 -6.63 -5.97
C ARG A 111 -21.94 -7.22 -7.37
N SER A 112 -20.80 -7.61 -7.95
CA SER A 112 -20.74 -8.05 -9.35
C SER A 112 -21.56 -9.31 -9.62
N ARG A 113 -21.83 -10.09 -8.57
CA ARG A 113 -22.66 -11.32 -8.61
C ARG A 113 -24.12 -11.10 -8.19
N GLY A 114 -24.53 -9.87 -7.91
CA GLY A 114 -25.90 -9.55 -7.46
C GLY A 114 -26.24 -10.11 -6.08
N MET A 115 -25.24 -10.43 -5.25
CA MET A 115 -25.41 -10.95 -3.89
C MET A 115 -25.73 -9.82 -2.89
N ASP A 116 -26.72 -9.00 -3.21
CA ASP A 116 -26.95 -7.70 -2.59
C ASP A 116 -27.22 -7.77 -1.07
N THR A 117 -27.95 -8.78 -0.61
CA THR A 117 -28.25 -8.95 0.83
C THR A 117 -26.97 -9.19 1.63
N LEU A 118 -26.04 -9.98 1.10
CA LEU A 118 -24.75 -10.21 1.72
C LEU A 118 -23.85 -8.98 1.56
N ALA A 119 -23.87 -8.34 0.39
CA ALA A 119 -23.13 -7.10 0.15
C ALA A 119 -23.51 -5.99 1.13
N GLU A 120 -24.79 -5.82 1.47
CA GLU A 120 -25.24 -4.83 2.45
C GLU A 120 -24.77 -5.15 3.88
N LYS A 121 -24.86 -6.41 4.30
CA LYS A 121 -24.36 -6.83 5.61
C LYS A 121 -22.85 -6.59 5.73
N GLU A 122 -22.09 -6.97 4.71
CA GLU A 122 -20.65 -6.78 4.66
C GLU A 122 -20.27 -5.30 4.56
N TRP A 123 -21.07 -4.48 3.88
CA TRP A 123 -20.85 -3.03 3.80
C TRP A 123 -21.03 -2.37 5.16
N GLN A 124 -22.12 -2.71 5.87
CA GLN A 124 -22.38 -2.17 7.21
C GLN A 124 -21.30 -2.60 8.20
N ARG A 125 -20.81 -3.85 8.10
CA ARG A 125 -19.70 -4.34 8.91
C ARG A 125 -18.42 -3.54 8.64
N ALA A 126 -18.10 -3.30 7.37
CA ALA A 126 -16.94 -2.52 6.97
C ALA A 126 -17.02 -1.07 7.48
N SER A 127 -18.17 -0.41 7.28
CA SER A 127 -18.41 0.96 7.74
C SER A 127 -18.23 1.08 9.25
N ASN A 128 -18.84 0.17 10.01
CA ASN A 128 -18.74 0.18 11.47
C ASN A 128 -17.31 -0.10 11.96
N ALA A 129 -16.52 -0.88 11.22
CA ALA A 129 -15.12 -1.13 11.55
C ALA A 129 -14.26 0.12 11.30
N GLU A 130 -14.46 0.82 10.19
CA GLU A 130 -13.78 2.08 9.90
C GLU A 130 -14.14 3.19 10.90
N ASP A 131 -15.42 3.31 11.28
CA ASP A 131 -15.85 4.32 12.25
C ASP A 131 -15.21 4.12 13.64
N ARG A 132 -14.84 2.87 13.97
CA ARG A 132 -14.19 2.49 15.25
C ARG A 132 -12.66 2.54 15.21
N GLU A 133 -12.07 2.57 14.01
CA GLU A 133 -10.64 2.70 13.86
C GLU A 133 -10.19 4.04 14.46
N THR A 134 -8.98 4.14 15.00
CA THR A 134 -8.44 5.41 15.51
C THR A 134 -7.73 6.19 14.41
N ILE A 135 -7.14 5.48 13.43
CA ILE A 135 -6.42 6.08 12.31
C ILE A 135 -7.32 6.99 11.46
N ARG A 136 -6.89 8.23 11.23
CA ARG A 136 -7.51 9.28 10.39
C ARG A 136 -6.47 9.90 9.44
N ASP A 137 -5.56 9.07 8.94
CA ASP A 137 -4.60 9.42 7.89
C ASP A 137 -5.29 9.66 6.53
N ALA A 138 -4.54 10.08 5.52
CA ALA A 138 -5.12 10.27 4.19
C ALA A 138 -5.75 8.97 3.65
N GLN A 139 -5.11 7.81 3.89
CA GLN A 139 -5.58 6.53 3.41
C GLN A 139 -6.92 6.12 4.04
N TYR A 140 -7.21 6.52 5.29
CA TYR A 140 -8.53 6.37 5.91
C TYR A 140 -9.63 6.99 5.05
N HIS A 141 -9.46 8.24 4.63
CA HIS A 141 -10.42 8.93 3.78
C HIS A 141 -10.55 8.27 2.40
N PHE A 142 -9.46 7.75 1.84
CA PHE A 142 -9.54 7.01 0.58
C PHE A 142 -10.31 5.68 0.72
N ARG A 143 -10.12 4.94 1.81
CA ARG A 143 -10.86 3.70 2.08
C ARG A 143 -12.36 3.99 2.27
N ARG A 144 -12.71 5.04 3.02
CA ARG A 144 -14.08 5.53 3.18
C ARG A 144 -14.72 5.88 1.83
N TYR A 145 -14.01 6.62 0.99
CA TYR A 145 -14.45 6.94 -0.37
C TYR A 145 -14.75 5.67 -1.19
N GLN A 146 -13.84 4.69 -1.18
CA GLN A 146 -14.03 3.42 -1.89
C GLN A 146 -15.25 2.64 -1.36
N LEU A 147 -15.45 2.64 -0.05
CA LEU A 147 -16.58 1.99 0.60
C LEU A 147 -17.91 2.66 0.21
N HIS A 148 -17.95 3.99 0.16
CA HIS A 148 -19.10 4.74 -0.35
C HIS A 148 -19.36 4.48 -1.83
N GLN A 149 -18.31 4.29 -2.63
CA GLN A 149 -18.44 3.98 -4.06
C GLN A 149 -19.11 2.61 -4.27
N GLU A 150 -18.69 1.58 -3.51
CA GLU A 150 -19.31 0.25 -3.58
C GLU A 150 -20.79 0.27 -3.17
N LYS A 151 -21.16 1.09 -2.18
CA LYS A 151 -22.56 1.31 -1.80
C LYS A 151 -23.35 2.00 -2.91
N LEU A 152 -22.81 3.09 -3.47
CA LEU A 152 -23.45 3.80 -4.58
C LEU A 152 -23.72 2.86 -5.77
N GLU A 153 -22.71 2.11 -6.21
CA GLU A 153 -22.83 1.21 -7.36
C GLU A 153 -23.82 0.05 -7.11
N ARG A 154 -24.03 -0.33 -5.85
CA ARG A 154 -25.07 -1.29 -5.47
C ARG A 154 -26.45 -0.63 -5.48
N ASP A 155 -26.60 0.49 -4.79
CA ASP A 155 -27.89 1.18 -4.60
C ASP A 155 -28.45 1.68 -5.93
N ALA A 156 -27.59 2.15 -6.84
CA ALA A 156 -27.95 2.55 -8.20
C ALA A 156 -28.55 1.41 -9.05
N ARG A 157 -28.31 0.15 -8.69
CA ARG A 157 -28.94 -1.01 -9.37
C ARG A 157 -30.33 -1.35 -8.82
N ARG A 158 -30.66 -0.88 -7.62
CA ARG A 158 -31.91 -1.21 -6.91
C ARG A 158 -32.92 -0.07 -6.92
N GLU A 159 -32.46 1.16 -6.79
CA GLU A 159 -33.33 2.32 -6.54
C GLU A 159 -33.41 3.27 -7.74
N ARG A 160 -34.60 3.85 -7.97
CA ARG A 160 -34.75 5.01 -8.85
C ARG A 160 -34.17 6.25 -8.14
N SER A 161 -32.90 6.54 -8.45
CA SER A 161 -32.08 7.77 -8.31
C SER A 161 -32.33 8.82 -7.19
N ALA A 162 -33.55 9.14 -6.77
CA ALA A 162 -33.86 10.32 -5.95
C ALA A 162 -33.56 10.20 -4.45
N ARG A 163 -33.13 9.02 -3.94
CA ARG A 163 -32.87 8.79 -2.51
C ARG A 163 -31.39 8.53 -2.18
N ILE A 164 -30.51 8.52 -3.17
CA ILE A 164 -29.11 8.16 -2.99
C ILE A 164 -28.33 9.38 -2.47
N ASN A 165 -27.77 9.28 -1.26
CA ASN A 165 -26.89 10.31 -0.72
C ASN A 165 -25.50 10.23 -1.36
N LEU A 166 -25.15 11.22 -2.17
CA LEU A 166 -23.87 11.30 -2.87
C LEU A 166 -22.80 12.07 -2.10
N GLN A 167 -23.18 12.88 -1.09
CA GLN A 167 -22.27 13.83 -0.42
C GLN A 167 -21.01 13.19 0.21
N PRO A 168 -21.07 11.99 0.82
CA PRO A 168 -19.87 11.38 1.39
C PRO A 168 -18.75 11.07 0.39
N LEU A 169 -19.05 10.92 -0.90
CA LEU A 169 -18.04 10.65 -1.93
C LEU A 169 -17.08 11.84 -2.13
N PRO A 170 -17.54 13.03 -2.56
CA PRO A 170 -16.65 14.18 -2.73
C PRO A 170 -16.02 14.61 -1.41
N ASP A 171 -16.70 14.48 -0.26
CA ASP A 171 -16.13 14.85 1.04
C ASP A 171 -14.87 14.03 1.35
N GLU A 172 -14.99 12.70 1.32
CA GLU A 172 -13.88 11.79 1.62
C GLU A 172 -12.78 11.86 0.55
N LEU A 173 -13.15 12.01 -0.72
CA LEU A 173 -12.17 12.18 -1.80
C LEU A 173 -11.40 13.50 -1.67
N THR A 174 -12.07 14.58 -1.28
CA THR A 174 -11.43 15.88 -1.04
C THR A 174 -10.47 15.79 0.14
N ALA A 175 -10.90 15.15 1.23
CA ALA A 175 -10.06 14.97 2.42
C ALA A 175 -8.79 14.17 2.11
N PHE A 176 -8.92 13.05 1.39
CA PHE A 176 -7.79 12.27 0.89
C PHE A 176 -6.86 13.10 -0.01
N TYR A 177 -7.42 13.74 -1.03
CA TYR A 177 -6.64 14.47 -2.02
C TYR A 177 -5.86 15.63 -1.40
N VAL A 178 -6.53 16.47 -0.60
CA VAL A 178 -5.88 17.61 0.07
C VAL A 178 -4.77 17.11 1.01
N SER A 179 -5.02 16.06 1.79
CA SER A 179 -4.01 15.50 2.71
C SER A 179 -2.77 15.00 1.97
N GLU A 180 -2.94 14.22 0.90
CA GLU A 180 -1.83 13.69 0.10
C GLU A 180 -1.05 14.80 -0.61
N MET A 181 -1.74 15.80 -1.14
CA MET A 181 -1.08 16.91 -1.82
C MET A 181 -0.26 17.77 -0.86
N LEU A 182 -0.74 18.01 0.37
CA LEU A 182 0.03 18.68 1.41
C LEU A 182 1.24 17.84 1.85
N ARG A 183 1.07 16.51 1.99
CA ARG A 183 2.17 15.58 2.30
C ARG A 183 3.27 15.60 1.23
N HIS A 184 2.87 15.58 -0.05
CA HIS A 184 3.79 15.72 -1.18
C HIS A 184 4.46 17.09 -1.20
N ALA A 185 3.73 18.17 -0.91
CA ALA A 185 4.30 19.50 -0.82
C ALA A 185 5.37 19.61 0.28
N CYS A 186 5.13 19.01 1.45
CA CYS A 186 6.14 18.92 2.51
C CYS A 186 7.39 18.14 2.05
N SER A 187 7.18 16.99 1.42
CA SER A 187 8.28 16.16 0.90
C SER A 187 9.08 16.87 -0.20
N ALA A 188 8.41 17.63 -1.07
CA ALA A 188 9.02 18.44 -2.11
C ALA A 188 9.91 19.55 -1.52
N ILE A 189 9.42 20.30 -0.54
CA ILE A 189 10.22 21.33 0.16
C ILE A 189 11.45 20.71 0.81
N MET A 190 11.28 19.56 1.47
CA MET A 190 12.35 18.85 2.15
C MET A 190 13.41 18.35 1.18
N HIS A 191 12.99 17.67 0.10
CA HIS A 191 13.89 17.14 -0.90
C HIS A 191 14.60 18.26 -1.68
N GLN A 192 13.90 19.34 -2.02
CA GLN A 192 14.50 20.49 -2.71
C GLN A 192 15.65 21.11 -1.92
N ALA A 193 15.56 21.20 -0.60
CA ALA A 193 16.66 21.75 0.21
C ALA A 193 17.90 20.84 0.28
N VAL A 194 17.75 19.53 0.07
CA VAL A 194 18.89 18.59 0.09
C VAL A 194 19.46 18.39 -1.31
N ALA A 195 18.60 18.19 -2.31
CA ALA A 195 18.99 17.79 -3.66
C ALA A 195 19.00 18.93 -4.67
N GLY A 196 18.49 20.13 -4.33
CA GLY A 196 18.38 21.27 -5.24
C GLY A 196 17.34 21.11 -6.36
N GLN A 197 16.70 19.94 -6.47
CA GLN A 197 15.67 19.69 -7.47
C GLN A 197 14.39 20.46 -7.13
N ALA A 198 13.95 21.32 -8.04
CA ALA A 198 12.68 22.01 -7.93
C ALA A 198 11.52 21.07 -8.31
N TYR A 199 10.41 21.22 -7.59
CA TYR A 199 9.16 20.50 -7.82
C TYR A 199 8.03 21.49 -8.10
N ARG A 200 7.13 21.09 -8.99
CA ARG A 200 5.93 21.86 -9.32
C ARG A 200 4.70 21.06 -8.93
N ILE A 201 3.82 21.69 -8.16
CA ILE A 201 2.51 21.16 -7.79
C ILE A 201 1.46 22.15 -8.31
N ASP A 202 0.79 21.81 -9.41
CA ASP A 202 -0.04 22.77 -10.17
C ASP A 202 -1.18 23.39 -9.37
N LEU A 203 -1.83 22.60 -8.52
CA LEU A 203 -2.99 23.04 -7.74
C LEU A 203 -2.65 23.49 -6.32
N LEU A 204 -1.36 23.63 -5.98
CA LEU A 204 -0.93 23.85 -4.60
C LEU A 204 -1.59 25.06 -3.95
N ASN A 205 -1.68 26.20 -4.66
CA ASN A 205 -2.26 27.42 -4.08
C ASN A 205 -3.75 27.24 -3.74
N ALA A 206 -4.53 26.62 -4.63
CA ALA A 206 -5.95 26.34 -4.38
C ALA A 206 -6.14 25.33 -3.24
N ILE A 207 -5.24 24.35 -3.14
CA ILE A 207 -5.23 23.36 -2.06
C ILE A 207 -4.92 24.03 -0.73
N LEU A 208 -3.94 24.94 -0.67
CA LEU A 208 -3.60 25.68 0.54
C LEU A 208 -4.74 26.61 0.99
N GLU A 209 -5.39 27.30 0.05
CA GLU A 209 -6.56 28.13 0.34
C GLU A 209 -7.71 27.30 0.93
N THR A 210 -7.98 26.14 0.34
CA THR A 210 -9.01 25.22 0.83
C THR A 210 -8.63 24.63 2.19
N ALA A 211 -7.39 24.14 2.34
CA ALA A 211 -6.91 23.50 3.57
C ALA A 211 -6.88 24.44 4.77
N GLY A 212 -6.69 25.74 4.56
CA GLY A 212 -6.69 26.75 5.62
C GLY A 212 -8.06 27.08 6.20
N GLN A 213 -9.15 26.56 5.62
CA GLN A 213 -10.51 26.76 6.13
C GLN A 213 -10.73 25.97 7.43
N GLU A 214 -11.47 26.56 8.37
CA GLU A 214 -11.71 25.96 9.70
C GLU A 214 -12.35 24.56 9.61
N THR A 215 -13.25 24.33 8.66
CA THR A 215 -13.88 23.03 8.41
C THR A 215 -12.88 21.97 7.96
N MET A 216 -11.91 22.33 7.11
CA MET A 216 -10.90 21.41 6.61
C MET A 216 -9.84 21.10 7.67
N LEU A 217 -9.53 22.07 8.54
CA LEU A 217 -8.62 21.88 9.67
C LEU A 217 -9.18 21.00 10.80
N GLN A 218 -10.45 20.60 10.73
CA GLN A 218 -11.00 19.55 11.62
C GLN A 218 -10.58 18.14 11.18
N VAL A 219 -10.07 17.98 9.95
CA VAL A 219 -9.57 16.70 9.46
C VAL A 219 -8.11 16.53 9.91
N PRO A 220 -7.77 15.52 10.74
CA PRO A 220 -6.45 15.38 11.34
C PRO A 220 -5.30 15.40 10.33
N ALA A 221 -5.41 14.63 9.25
CA ALA A 221 -4.40 14.57 8.19
C ALA A 221 -4.17 15.93 7.52
N ILE A 222 -5.23 16.70 7.25
CA ILE A 222 -5.13 18.02 6.63
C ILE A 222 -4.49 19.00 7.60
N ALA A 223 -4.96 19.07 8.83
CA ALA A 223 -4.46 20.01 9.83
C ALA A 223 -2.96 19.85 10.07
N VAL A 224 -2.52 18.60 10.29
CA VAL A 224 -1.11 18.29 10.56
C VAL A 224 -0.25 18.65 9.35
N TYR A 225 -0.61 18.19 8.14
CA TYR A 225 0.21 18.46 6.96
C TYR A 225 0.15 19.93 6.51
N TYR A 226 -0.96 20.62 6.74
CA TYR A 226 -1.09 22.05 6.46
C TYR A 226 -0.12 22.87 7.32
N TYR A 227 -0.12 22.67 8.64
CA TYR A 227 0.79 23.39 9.52
C TYR A 227 2.25 22.95 9.36
N ALA A 228 2.50 21.67 9.01
CA ALA A 228 3.83 21.21 8.61
C ALA A 228 4.34 21.96 7.38
N TYR A 229 3.50 22.10 6.36
CA TYR A 229 3.83 22.86 5.15
C TYR A 229 4.08 24.33 5.47
N GLN A 230 3.18 24.98 6.22
CA GLN A 230 3.33 26.40 6.59
C GLN A 230 4.62 26.66 7.38
N MET A 231 4.95 25.78 8.33
CA MET A 231 6.20 25.85 9.10
C MET A 231 7.43 25.76 8.20
N LEU A 232 7.42 24.85 7.21
CA LEU A 232 8.53 24.70 6.27
C LEU A 232 8.68 25.88 5.31
N GLN A 233 7.57 26.50 4.93
CA GLN A 233 7.54 27.64 4.01
C GLN A 233 7.90 28.96 4.71
N SER A 234 7.55 29.12 5.98
CA SER A 234 7.79 30.34 6.77
C SER A 234 8.55 30.02 8.08
N PRO A 235 9.85 29.72 8.04
CA PRO A 235 10.63 29.32 9.23
C PRO A 235 10.64 30.37 10.35
N GLU A 236 10.60 31.65 10.00
CA GLU A 236 10.58 32.78 10.93
C GLU A 236 9.29 32.81 11.78
N ALA A 237 8.17 32.27 11.26
CA ALA A 237 6.87 32.37 11.89
C ALA A 237 6.70 31.34 13.02
N THR A 238 6.42 31.82 14.24
CA THR A 238 6.24 30.95 15.41
C THR A 238 4.89 30.22 15.41
N GLN A 239 3.83 30.82 14.89
CA GLN A 239 2.47 30.28 14.98
C GLN A 239 2.29 28.90 14.31
N PRO A 240 2.77 28.67 13.05
CA PRO A 240 2.63 27.35 12.43
C PRO A 240 3.34 26.23 13.19
N PHE A 241 4.51 26.54 13.76
CA PHE A 241 5.26 25.58 14.58
C PHE A 241 4.51 25.20 15.86
N GLU A 242 4.03 26.18 16.63
CA GLU A 242 3.30 25.90 17.87
C GLU A 242 2.01 25.11 17.58
N ARG A 243 1.30 25.45 16.49
CA ARG A 243 0.14 24.67 16.05
C ARG A 243 0.50 23.24 15.67
N LEU A 244 1.52 23.05 14.84
CA LEU A 244 1.98 21.71 14.47
C LEU A 244 2.36 20.89 15.70
N LYS A 245 3.12 21.48 16.64
CA LYS A 245 3.53 20.80 17.88
C LYS A 245 2.34 20.32 18.70
N THR A 246 1.31 21.15 18.87
CA THR A 246 0.07 20.74 19.55
C THR A 246 -0.61 19.60 18.81
N LEU A 247 -0.77 19.71 17.48
CA LEU A 247 -1.48 18.73 16.66
C LEU A 247 -0.75 17.38 16.59
N LEU A 248 0.58 17.35 16.60
CA LEU A 248 1.34 16.10 16.63
C LEU A 248 1.10 15.30 17.91
N VAL A 249 0.86 15.98 19.03
CA VAL A 249 0.50 15.32 20.31
C VAL A 249 -0.97 14.95 20.32
N GLU A 250 -1.84 15.86 19.89
CA GLU A 250 -3.29 15.64 19.87
C GLU A 250 -3.69 14.45 18.98
N TYR A 251 -3.08 14.35 17.79
CA TYR A 251 -3.42 13.35 16.78
C TYR A 251 -2.39 12.23 16.66
N GLU A 252 -1.52 12.02 17.65
CA GLU A 252 -0.48 10.98 17.59
C GLU A 252 -1.04 9.59 17.25
N GLN A 253 -2.19 9.24 17.82
CA GLN A 253 -2.84 7.94 17.60
C GLN A 253 -3.66 7.86 16.31
N ASN A 254 -3.86 8.99 15.62
CA ASN A 254 -4.60 9.04 14.37
C ASN A 254 -3.75 8.69 13.14
N PHE A 255 -2.45 8.47 13.29
CA PHE A 255 -1.57 8.10 12.18
C PHE A 255 -0.83 6.80 12.47
N LYS A 256 -0.44 6.10 11.41
CA LYS A 256 0.38 4.89 11.56
C LYS A 256 1.75 5.26 12.16
N PRO A 257 2.39 4.38 12.93
CA PRO A 257 3.68 4.68 13.56
C PRO A 257 4.76 5.16 12.59
N ASP A 258 4.81 4.60 11.38
CA ASP A 258 5.78 5.01 10.36
C ASP A 258 5.50 6.40 9.79
N GLU A 259 4.24 6.77 9.65
CA GLU A 259 3.84 8.11 9.21
C GLU A 259 4.11 9.16 10.30
N MET A 260 3.82 8.85 11.57
CA MET A 260 4.18 9.70 12.70
C MET A 260 5.70 9.95 12.79
N ARG A 261 6.52 8.92 12.59
CA ARG A 261 7.98 9.08 12.50
C ARG A 261 8.36 10.08 11.39
N GLY A 262 7.73 9.96 10.22
CA GLY A 262 7.92 10.91 9.12
C GLY A 262 7.52 12.34 9.48
N LEU A 263 6.39 12.52 10.16
CA LEU A 263 5.90 13.82 10.63
C LEU A 263 6.85 14.46 11.67
N TYR A 264 7.36 13.69 12.62
CA TYR A 264 8.37 14.18 13.56
C TYR A 264 9.67 14.57 12.86
N LEU A 265 10.10 13.82 11.84
CA LEU A 265 11.26 14.20 11.02
C LEU A 265 11.02 15.51 10.26
N ILE A 266 9.81 15.75 9.75
CA ILE A 266 9.44 17.04 9.15
C ILE A 266 9.53 18.16 10.19
N ALA A 267 8.99 17.96 11.40
CA ALA A 267 9.06 18.94 12.48
C ALA A 267 10.51 19.28 12.87
N ILE A 268 11.37 18.26 13.03
CA ILE A 268 12.81 18.42 13.34
C ILE A 268 13.51 19.22 12.23
N ASN A 269 13.28 18.87 10.98
CA ASN A 269 13.85 19.60 9.84
C ASN A 269 13.36 21.05 9.77
N GLY A 270 12.09 21.28 10.12
CA GLY A 270 11.56 22.61 10.34
C GLY A 270 12.39 23.37 11.37
N CYS A 271 12.56 22.85 12.59
CA CYS A 271 13.36 23.47 13.64
C CYS A 271 14.79 23.79 13.20
N ILE A 272 15.46 22.88 12.48
CA ILE A 272 16.82 23.11 11.95
C ILE A 272 16.82 24.31 10.98
N ARG A 273 15.82 24.41 10.10
CA ARG A 273 15.69 25.57 9.20
C ARG A 273 15.47 26.87 9.95
N ARG A 274 14.66 26.86 11.02
CA ARG A 274 14.43 28.03 11.87
C ARG A 274 15.72 28.49 12.54
N MET A 275 16.47 27.56 13.13
CA MET A 275 17.78 27.84 13.73
C MET A 275 18.79 28.40 12.72
N ASN A 276 18.73 27.96 11.47
CA ASN A 276 19.61 28.47 10.41
C ASN A 276 19.16 29.84 9.85
N ALA A 277 17.91 30.24 10.10
CA ALA A 277 17.36 31.52 9.64
C ALA A 277 17.65 32.68 10.61
N GLY A 278 17.83 32.39 11.91
CA GLY A 278 18.15 33.38 12.95
C GLY A 278 17.34 33.17 14.22
#